data_AF-A0A0W0HWX1-F1
#
_entry.id   AF-A0A0W0HWX1-F1
#
_cell.length_a   1.000
_cell.length_b   1.000
_cell.length_c   1.000
_cell.angle_alpha   90.00
_cell.angle_beta   90.00
_cell.angle_gamma   90.00
#
_symmetry.space_group_name_H-M   'P 1'
#
loop_
_entity.id
_entity.type
_entity.pdbx_description
1 polymer ?
#
loop_
_entity_poly.entity_id
_entity_poly.type
_entity_poly.pdbx_seq_one_letter_code
_entity_poly.pdbx_strand_id
1 'polypeptide(L)'
;MRKLVIGALAVAALSGCAGSKMKDARSGQPYKTLASDKATLVVAQCIQFGWQDEAVFGVDAGGFKEPLEAGGFTVYTTGGDYFADVRVAGGGSSIKYYAAQDTMPAKRRLAALATCL
;
A
#
# COMPACT_ATOMS: atom_id res chain seq x y z
N MET A 1 25.96 8.72 42.92
CA MET A 1 25.35 9.57 41.88
C MET A 1 26.22 9.52 40.62
N ARG A 2 26.00 8.54 39.72
CA ARG A 2 26.63 8.48 38.40
C ARG A 2 25.54 8.63 37.35
N LYS A 3 25.73 9.64 36.51
CA LYS A 3 24.73 10.23 35.61
C LYS A 3 24.32 9.22 34.54
N LEU A 4 23.03 8.88 34.51
CA LEU A 4 22.39 8.22 33.39
C LEU A 4 22.32 9.23 32.25
N VAL A 5 23.23 9.10 31.29
CA VAL A 5 23.14 9.80 30.02
C VAL A 5 22.04 9.11 29.23
N ILE A 6 20.87 9.72 29.24
CA ILE A 6 19.68 9.33 28.50
C ILE A 6 20.03 9.31 27.01
N GLY A 7 19.97 8.13 26.40
CA GLY A 7 20.16 7.93 24.98
C GLY A 7 19.09 8.66 24.19
N ALA A 8 19.51 9.65 23.41
CA ALA A 8 18.70 10.21 22.34
C ALA A 8 18.67 9.18 21.20
N LEU A 9 17.70 8.26 21.23
CA LEU A 9 17.33 7.50 20.04
C LEU A 9 16.73 8.49 19.04
N ALA A 10 17.55 8.93 18.08
CA ALA A 10 17.06 9.54 16.86
C ALA A 10 16.32 8.46 16.06
N VAL A 11 15.00 8.40 16.20
CA VAL A 11 14.11 7.68 15.28
C VAL A 11 14.08 8.51 13.98
N ALA A 12 15.17 8.44 13.21
CA ALA A 12 15.16 8.90 11.85
C ALA A 12 14.24 7.95 11.08
N ALA A 13 13.02 8.40 10.80
CA ALA A 13 12.11 7.71 9.91
C ALA A 13 12.84 7.51 8.58
N LEU A 14 13.19 6.25 8.28
CA LEU A 14 13.61 5.81 6.96
C LEU A 14 12.40 5.91 6.04
N SER A 15 11.97 7.12 5.69
CA SER A 15 11.07 7.32 4.56
C SER A 15 11.89 7.02 3.31
N GLY A 16 11.99 5.73 2.97
CA GLY A 16 12.65 5.28 1.76
C GLY A 16 12.05 5.95 0.53
N CYS A 17 12.76 5.93 -0.60
CA CYS A 17 12.36 6.61 -1.85
C CYS A 17 10.95 6.24 -2.34
N ALA A 18 10.42 5.06 -1.98
CA ALA A 18 9.03 4.69 -2.25
C ALA A 18 8.04 5.58 -1.47
N GLY A 19 8.34 5.91 -0.21
CA GLY A 19 7.47 6.69 0.67
C GLY A 19 7.25 8.13 0.19
N SER A 20 8.30 8.80 -0.33
CA SER A 20 8.16 10.15 -0.90
C SER A 20 7.27 10.14 -2.15
N LYS A 21 7.52 9.21 -3.08
CA LYS A 21 6.72 9.03 -4.30
C LYS A 21 5.24 8.76 -4.00
N MET A 22 4.96 7.89 -3.04
CA MET A 22 3.60 7.54 -2.64
C MET A 22 2.90 8.71 -1.94
N LYS A 23 3.63 9.50 -1.14
CA LYS A 23 3.10 10.73 -0.54
C LYS A 23 2.70 11.75 -1.60
N ASP A 24 3.54 11.96 -2.62
CA ASP A 24 3.25 12.85 -3.73
C ASP A 24 2.02 12.36 -4.52
N ALA A 25 1.94 11.06 -4.82
CA ALA A 25 0.78 10.47 -5.50
C ALA A 25 -0.53 10.62 -4.73
N ARG A 26 -0.51 10.57 -3.39
CA ARG A 26 -1.70 10.81 -2.54
C ARG A 26 -2.20 12.25 -2.56
N SER A 27 -1.36 13.22 -2.95
CA SER A 27 -1.81 14.61 -3.13
C SER A 27 -2.63 14.81 -4.41
N GLY A 28 -2.48 13.89 -5.37
CA GLY A 28 -3.30 13.82 -6.59
C GLY A 28 -4.57 12.99 -6.42
N GLN A 29 -5.16 12.61 -7.55
CA GLN A 29 -6.30 11.70 -7.59
C GLN A 29 -5.84 10.24 -7.67
N PRO A 30 -6.52 9.30 -6.99
CA PRO A 30 -6.26 7.89 -7.19
C PRO A 30 -6.61 7.50 -8.63
N TYR A 31 -5.83 6.57 -9.19
CA TYR A 31 -6.12 5.99 -10.49
C TYR A 31 -7.47 5.27 -10.49
N LYS A 32 -7.83 4.59 -9.38
CA LYS A 32 -9.16 4.02 -9.17
C LYS A 32 -9.55 4.05 -7.70
N THR A 33 -10.82 4.33 -7.42
CA THR A 33 -11.43 4.09 -6.11
C THR A 33 -12.38 2.90 -6.22
N LEU A 34 -12.28 1.97 -5.27
CA LEU A 34 -13.12 0.78 -5.18
C LEU A 34 -13.67 0.65 -3.75
N ALA A 35 -14.68 -0.20 -3.59
CA ALA A 35 -15.29 -0.53 -2.30
C ALA A 35 -15.40 -2.05 -2.16
N SER A 36 -15.43 -2.52 -0.92
CA SER A 36 -15.61 -3.93 -0.56
C SER A 36 -16.39 -4.03 0.74
N ASP A 37 -17.24 -5.05 0.85
CA ASP A 37 -17.95 -5.39 2.09
C ASP A 37 -17.05 -6.17 3.07
N LYS A 38 -15.81 -6.49 2.68
CA LYS A 38 -14.84 -7.22 3.50
C LYS A 38 -14.07 -6.27 4.43
N ALA A 39 -13.60 -6.84 5.54
CA ALA A 39 -12.78 -6.14 6.51
C ALA A 39 -11.46 -5.65 5.89
N THR A 40 -11.02 -4.46 6.32
CA THR A 40 -9.81 -3.78 5.81
C THR A 40 -8.55 -4.65 5.83
N LEU A 41 -8.33 -5.41 6.92
CA LEU A 41 -7.17 -6.31 7.02
C LEU A 41 -7.22 -7.46 6.00
N VAL A 42 -8.39 -8.05 5.79
CA VAL A 42 -8.60 -9.17 4.85
C VAL A 42 -8.33 -8.72 3.43
N VAL A 43 -8.87 -7.56 3.04
CA VAL A 43 -8.63 -6.98 1.71
C VAL A 43 -7.14 -6.67 1.52
N ALA A 44 -6.51 -6.00 2.49
CA ALA A 44 -5.09 -5.65 2.38
C ALA A 44 -4.18 -6.90 2.28
N GLN A 45 -4.45 -7.96 3.03
CA GLN A 45 -3.70 -9.22 2.93
C GLN A 45 -3.92 -9.92 1.59
N CYS A 46 -5.15 -9.97 1.09
CA CYS A 46 -5.42 -10.55 -0.22
C CYS A 46 -4.68 -9.81 -1.33
N ILE A 47 -4.70 -8.46 -1.33
CA ILE A 47 -3.97 -7.66 -2.32
C ILE A 47 -2.46 -7.93 -2.20
N GLN A 48 -1.93 -7.97 -0.98
CA GLN A 48 -0.51 -8.28 -0.75
C GLN A 48 -0.10 -9.59 -1.40
N PHE A 49 -0.82 -10.68 -1.11
CA PHE A 49 -0.50 -12.00 -1.66
C PHE A 49 -0.74 -12.08 -3.16
N GLY A 50 -1.86 -11.55 -3.65
CA GLY A 50 -2.17 -11.51 -5.08
C GLY A 50 -1.10 -10.73 -5.85
N TRP A 51 -0.48 -9.73 -5.24
CA TRP A 51 0.61 -8.97 -5.86
C TRP A 51 1.99 -9.63 -5.77
N GLN A 52 2.16 -10.60 -4.87
CA GLN A 52 3.35 -11.45 -4.79
C GLN A 52 3.27 -12.67 -5.73
N ASP A 53 2.16 -12.86 -6.45
CA ASP A 53 1.98 -13.99 -7.36
C ASP A 53 2.88 -13.87 -8.60
N GLU A 54 3.95 -14.67 -8.63
CA GLU A 54 4.89 -14.77 -9.74
C GLU A 54 4.26 -15.34 -11.02
N ALA A 55 3.17 -16.12 -10.94
CA ALA A 55 2.47 -16.61 -12.13
C ALA A 55 1.78 -15.46 -12.89
N VAL A 56 1.42 -14.37 -12.19
CA VAL A 56 0.76 -13.19 -12.76
C VAL A 56 1.77 -12.09 -13.10
N PHE A 57 2.77 -11.89 -12.25
CA PHE A 57 3.67 -10.73 -12.32
C PHE A 57 5.13 -11.07 -12.65
N GLY A 58 5.52 -12.35 -12.69
CA GLY A 58 6.89 -12.76 -12.98
C GLY A 58 7.90 -12.05 -12.07
N VAL A 59 8.96 -11.50 -12.68
CA VAL A 59 10.02 -10.75 -11.96
C VAL A 59 9.52 -9.46 -11.29
N ASP A 60 8.38 -8.94 -11.72
CA ASP A 60 7.76 -7.76 -11.12
C ASP A 60 6.89 -8.09 -9.92
N ALA A 61 6.74 -9.38 -9.55
CA ALA A 61 6.01 -9.82 -8.38
C ALA A 61 6.57 -9.15 -7.12
N GLY A 62 5.68 -8.57 -6.32
CA GLY A 62 6.06 -7.73 -5.21
C GLY A 62 4.85 -7.01 -4.64
N GLY A 63 4.56 -7.28 -3.38
CA GLY A 63 3.48 -6.66 -2.64
C GLY A 63 3.86 -6.61 -1.18
N PHE A 64 4.01 -5.43 -0.63
CA PHE A 64 4.35 -5.20 0.77
C PHE A 64 3.20 -4.48 1.43
N LYS A 65 2.86 -4.88 2.66
CA LYS A 65 1.76 -4.30 3.42
C LYS A 65 2.32 -3.58 4.64
N GLU A 66 1.99 -2.30 4.77
CA GLU A 66 2.32 -1.49 5.93
C GLU A 66 1.06 -0.89 6.54
N PRO A 67 1.00 -0.71 7.87
CA PRO A 67 -0.09 0.02 8.51
C PRO A 67 -0.05 1.51 8.09
N LEU A 68 -1.23 2.11 7.91
CA LEU A 68 -1.36 3.55 7.69
C LEU A 68 -1.49 4.30 9.02
N GLU A 69 -0.90 5.50 9.07
CA GLU A 69 -1.25 6.48 10.11
C GLU A 69 -2.75 6.80 10.01
N ALA A 70 -3.43 6.88 11.16
CA ALA A 70 -4.89 6.98 11.28
C ALA A 70 -5.71 5.73 10.86
N GLY A 71 -5.05 4.57 10.67
CA GLY A 71 -5.70 3.28 10.52
C GLY A 71 -5.86 2.82 9.06
N GLY A 72 -5.97 1.51 8.89
CA GLY A 72 -5.93 0.85 7.59
C GLY A 72 -4.54 0.41 7.19
N PHE A 73 -4.36 0.06 5.91
CA PHE A 73 -3.11 -0.46 5.38
C PHE A 73 -2.79 0.14 4.02
N THR A 74 -1.51 0.30 3.73
CA THR A 74 -1.04 0.48 2.37
C THR A 74 -0.46 -0.83 1.87
N VAL A 75 -0.84 -1.25 0.67
CA VAL A 75 -0.16 -2.32 -0.07
C VAL A 75 0.58 -1.69 -1.24
N TYR A 76 1.88 -1.94 -1.39
CA TYR A 76 2.71 -1.27 -2.40
C TYR A 76 3.73 -2.23 -3.03
N THR A 77 4.19 -1.90 -4.24
CA THR A 77 5.33 -2.57 -4.89
C THR A 77 6.66 -1.95 -4.43
N THR A 78 7.78 -2.66 -4.60
CA THR A 78 9.11 -2.21 -4.12
C THR A 78 9.47 -0.75 -4.47
N GLY A 79 9.14 -0.31 -5.69
CA GLY A 79 9.41 1.06 -6.17
C GLY A 79 8.36 2.10 -5.80
N GLY A 80 7.23 1.69 -5.20
CA GLY A 80 6.09 2.57 -4.94
C GLY A 80 5.36 3.03 -6.21
N ASP A 81 5.64 2.41 -7.36
CA ASP A 81 5.01 2.73 -8.65
C ASP A 81 3.53 2.41 -8.67
N TYR A 82 3.14 1.37 -7.92
CA TYR A 82 1.78 0.93 -7.74
C TYR A 82 1.53 0.72 -6.26
N PHE A 83 0.47 1.32 -5.73
CA PHE A 83 0.06 1.09 -4.36
C PHE A 83 -1.44 1.27 -4.16
N ALA A 84 -1.96 0.62 -3.13
CA ALA A 84 -3.36 0.68 -2.73
C ALA A 84 -3.45 1.03 -1.25
N ASP A 85 -4.10 2.15 -0.94
CA ASP A 85 -4.51 2.46 0.43
C ASP A 85 -5.87 1.79 0.68
N VAL A 86 -5.94 0.88 1.66
CA VAL A 86 -7.16 0.22 2.13
C VAL A 86 -7.55 0.84 3.47
N ARG A 87 -8.69 1.52 3.52
CA ARG A 87 -9.21 2.18 4.73
C ARG A 87 -10.58 1.63 5.11
N VAL A 88 -10.91 1.75 6.39
CA VAL A 88 -12.23 1.38 6.91
C VAL A 88 -13.28 2.29 6.27
N ALA A 89 -14.40 1.71 5.84
CA ALA A 89 -15.55 2.43 5.31
C ALA A 89 -16.85 1.74 5.75
N GLY A 90 -17.51 2.28 6.79
CA GLY A 90 -18.69 1.65 7.37
C GLY A 90 -18.37 0.23 7.88
N GLY A 91 -19.18 -0.75 7.47
CA GLY A 91 -18.96 -2.17 7.78
C GLY A 91 -17.90 -2.87 6.93
N GLY A 92 -17.34 -2.18 5.92
CA GLY A 92 -16.39 -2.74 4.95
C GLY A 92 -15.13 -1.89 4.80
N SER A 93 -14.65 -1.79 3.57
CA SER A 93 -13.44 -1.04 3.22
C SER A 93 -13.56 -0.26 1.93
N SER A 94 -12.83 0.86 1.88
CA SER A 94 -12.61 1.67 0.68
C SER A 94 -11.15 1.54 0.27
N ILE A 95 -10.93 1.33 -1.03
CA ILE A 95 -9.62 1.09 -1.60
C ILE A 95 -9.32 2.22 -2.59
N LYS A 96 -8.25 2.96 -2.35
CA LYS A 96 -7.71 3.92 -3.32
C LYS A 96 -6.46 3.33 -3.94
N TYR A 97 -6.53 2.99 -5.22
CA TYR A 97 -5.43 2.45 -6.00
C TYR A 97 -4.77 3.58 -6.81
N TYR A 98 -3.44 3.65 -6.73
CA TYR A 98 -2.61 4.68 -7.35
C TYR A 98 -1.62 4.05 -8.32
N ALA A 99 -1.54 4.64 -9.50
CA ALA A 99 -0.58 4.35 -10.54
C ALA A 99 -0.29 5.67 -11.29
N ALA A 100 0.97 5.92 -11.63
CA ALA A 100 1.35 7.18 -12.28
C ALA A 100 0.85 7.30 -13.73
N GLN A 101 0.66 6.17 -14.41
CA GLN A 101 0.28 6.11 -15.84
C GLN A 101 -0.68 4.96 -16.11
N ASP A 102 -1.53 5.11 -17.13
CA ASP A 102 -2.47 4.07 -17.58
C ASP A 102 -1.78 2.99 -18.42
N THR A 103 -1.01 2.12 -17.76
CA THR A 103 -0.22 1.06 -18.43
C THR A 103 -0.82 -0.33 -18.21
N MET A 104 -0.40 -1.31 -19.02
CA MET A 104 -0.81 -2.70 -18.83
C MET A 104 -0.43 -3.27 -17.45
N PRO A 105 0.77 -3.00 -16.88
CA PRO A 105 1.07 -3.35 -15.49
C PRO A 105 0.09 -2.74 -14.48
N ALA A 106 -0.29 -1.46 -14.64
CA ALA A 106 -1.27 -0.82 -13.76
C ALA A 106 -2.63 -1.53 -13.83
N LYS A 107 -3.12 -1.81 -15.04
CA LYS A 107 -4.37 -2.54 -15.25
C LYS A 107 -4.33 -3.96 -14.67
N ARG A 108 -3.22 -4.67 -14.82
CA ARG A 108 -3.04 -6.03 -14.29
C ARG A 108 -3.06 -6.02 -12.75
N ARG A 109 -2.38 -5.07 -12.12
CA ARG A 109 -2.40 -4.88 -10.66
C ARG A 109 -3.79 -4.53 -10.14
N LEU A 110 -4.51 -3.66 -10.85
CA LEU A 110 -5.90 -3.33 -10.55
C LEU A 110 -6.81 -4.57 -10.69
N ALA A 111 -6.63 -5.38 -11.73
CA ALA A 111 -7.42 -6.60 -11.92
C ALA A 111 -7.17 -7.61 -10.79
N ALA A 112 -5.91 -7.85 -10.39
CA ALA A 112 -5.56 -8.70 -9.26
C ALA A 112 -6.11 -8.15 -7.93
N LEU A 113 -6.13 -6.82 -7.76
CA LEU A 113 -6.75 -6.18 -6.60
C LEU A 113 -8.28 -6.39 -6.59
N ALA A 114 -8.94 -6.31 -7.75
CA ALA A 114 -10.38 -6.41 -7.86
C ALA A 114 -10.93 -7.79 -7.47
N THR A 115 -10.14 -8.87 -7.60
CA THR A 115 -10.54 -10.22 -7.15
C THR A 115 -10.59 -10.35 -5.62
N CYS A 116 -10.00 -9.40 -4.89
CA CYS A 116 -9.96 -9.40 -3.43
C CYS A 116 -11.16 -8.74 -2.77
N LEU A 117 -11.97 -7.99 -3.53
CA LEU A 117 -13.06 -7.16 -3.02
C LEU A 117 -14.30 -7.96 -2.66
#